data_AF-A0ABD5PJY5-F1
#
_entry.id   AF-A0ABD5PJY5-F1
#
_cell.length_a   1.000
_cell.length_b   1.000
_cell.length_c   1.000
_cell.angle_alpha   90.00
_cell.angle_beta   90.00
_cell.angle_gamma   90.00
#
_symmetry.space_group_name_H-M   'P 1'
#
loop_
_entity.id
_entity.type
_entity.pdbx_description
1 polymer ?
#
loop_
_entity_poly.entity_id
_entity_poly.type
_entity_poly.pdbx_seq_one_letter_code
_entity_poly.pdbx_strand_id
1 'polypeptide(L)'
;MGDHSTQPSAGEGKETVADMMQHLDAAKELDRSTLDRNQRQPKTKLQREFTSRTDVAVLAKNYETRLEETVEFEAVTHRSNSVWKTVAMGVEAHGRLPLYYRLGEMVAYKGYITDVIIEPDPTSEKAEKFIDYVTEDDTFAESNDILGKMAYIVRGGERIEEPFPQTELVKVTNDENIAEGYRYQPAHVYQRDGDFPDFP
;
A
#
# COMPACT_ATOMS: atom_id res chain seq x y z
N MET A 1 -40.23 -40.42 70.86
CA MET A 1 -40.17 -39.15 71.60
C MET A 1 -39.18 -38.24 70.91
N GLY A 2 -39.59 -37.03 70.53
CA GLY A 2 -38.70 -35.95 70.09
C GLY A 2 -38.79 -35.56 68.61
N ASP A 3 -39.50 -34.45 68.37
CA ASP A 3 -39.54 -33.62 67.15
C ASP A 3 -38.16 -33.07 66.74
N HIS A 4 -37.90 -32.85 65.43
CA HIS A 4 -37.86 -31.51 64.85
C HIS A 4 -37.48 -31.48 63.35
N SER A 5 -38.24 -30.63 62.65
CA SER A 5 -38.18 -30.14 61.27
C SER A 5 -36.82 -29.75 60.69
N THR A 6 -36.65 -29.90 59.37
CA THR A 6 -36.31 -28.79 58.44
C THR A 6 -36.85 -29.12 57.02
N GLN A 7 -37.43 -28.11 56.38
CA GLN A 7 -38.16 -28.10 55.10
C GLN A 7 -37.23 -28.03 53.85
N PRO A 8 -37.78 -28.10 52.62
CA PRO A 8 -37.09 -28.49 51.37
C PRO A 8 -36.54 -27.29 50.57
N SER A 9 -35.71 -27.58 49.56
CA SER A 9 -35.53 -26.68 48.41
C SER A 9 -35.95 -27.41 47.14
N ALA A 10 -37.03 -26.89 46.55
CA ALA A 10 -37.61 -27.29 45.29
C ALA A 10 -36.76 -26.80 44.11
N GLY A 11 -36.87 -27.48 42.97
CA GLY A 11 -36.47 -26.89 41.69
C GLY A 11 -36.12 -27.88 40.60
N GLU A 12 -37.08 -28.73 40.19
CA GLU A 12 -37.09 -29.25 38.83
C GLU A 12 -37.27 -28.07 37.86
N GLY A 13 -36.29 -27.82 37.00
CA GLY A 13 -36.42 -26.98 35.82
C GLY A 13 -36.27 -27.86 34.58
N LYS A 14 -37.39 -28.35 34.05
CA LYS A 14 -37.45 -28.96 32.72
C LYS A 14 -37.27 -27.84 31.69
N GLU A 15 -36.10 -27.75 31.07
CA GLU A 15 -35.88 -26.93 29.88
C GLU A 15 -36.93 -27.31 28.83
N THR A 16 -37.74 -26.33 28.43
CA THR A 16 -38.79 -26.55 27.45
C THR A 16 -38.27 -26.23 26.04
N VAL A 17 -38.88 -26.84 25.02
CA VAL A 17 -38.58 -26.54 23.60
C VAL A 17 -38.79 -25.04 23.29
N ALA A 18 -39.63 -24.36 24.07
CA ALA A 18 -39.82 -22.91 23.99
C ALA A 18 -38.59 -22.10 24.44
N ASP A 19 -37.86 -22.55 25.48
CA ASP A 19 -36.58 -21.93 25.88
C ASP A 19 -35.51 -22.14 24.80
N MET A 20 -35.45 -23.34 24.20
CA MET A 20 -34.50 -23.59 23.10
C MET A 20 -34.78 -22.76 21.85
N MET A 21 -36.05 -22.45 21.54
CA MET A 21 -36.39 -21.56 20.41
C MET A 21 -36.09 -20.09 20.68
N GLN A 22 -36.16 -19.63 21.94
CA GLN A 22 -35.75 -18.28 22.32
C GLN A 22 -34.24 -18.05 22.09
N HIS A 23 -33.43 -19.08 22.28
CA HIS A 23 -31.99 -19.03 21.98
C HIS A 23 -31.68 -19.04 20.47
N LEU A 24 -32.58 -19.55 19.62
CA LEU A 24 -32.41 -19.52 18.16
C LEU A 24 -32.71 -18.15 17.56
N ASP A 25 -33.68 -17.41 18.09
CA ASP A 25 -33.96 -16.04 17.66
C ASP A 25 -32.87 -15.07 18.15
N ALA A 26 -32.36 -15.25 19.38
CA ALA A 26 -31.19 -14.53 19.88
C ALA A 26 -29.91 -14.84 19.07
N ALA A 27 -29.72 -16.09 18.63
CA ALA A 27 -28.59 -16.47 17.77
C ALA A 27 -28.71 -15.88 16.35
N LYS A 28 -29.93 -15.78 15.79
CA LYS A 28 -30.17 -15.11 14.50
C LYS A 28 -30.00 -13.59 14.55
N GLU A 29 -30.33 -12.95 15.68
CA GLU A 29 -30.06 -11.52 15.85
C GLU A 29 -28.58 -11.22 16.11
N LEU A 30 -27.86 -12.12 16.78
CA LEU A 30 -26.40 -12.06 16.88
C LEU A 30 -25.73 -12.23 15.51
N ASP A 31 -26.20 -13.14 14.66
CA ASP A 31 -25.57 -13.36 13.36
C ASP A 31 -25.80 -12.18 12.38
N ARG A 32 -26.97 -11.56 12.40
CA ARG A 32 -27.27 -10.38 11.55
C ARG A 32 -26.64 -9.07 12.04
N SER A 33 -26.42 -8.92 13.35
CA SER A 33 -25.78 -7.71 13.89
C SER A 33 -24.25 -7.76 13.84
N THR A 34 -23.67 -8.95 13.72
CA THR A 34 -22.20 -9.15 13.68
C THR A 34 -21.64 -9.24 12.26
N LEU A 35 -22.49 -9.49 11.23
CA LEU A 35 -22.02 -9.68 9.85
C LEU A 35 -21.91 -8.41 8.98
N ASP A 36 -22.46 -7.25 9.38
CA ASP A 36 -22.46 -6.05 8.51
C ASP A 36 -21.92 -4.77 9.18
N ARG A 37 -21.20 -4.90 10.31
CA ARG A 37 -20.61 -3.76 11.03
C ARG A 37 -19.09 -3.71 11.08
N ASN A 38 -18.41 -4.43 10.20
CA ASN A 38 -17.11 -3.95 9.73
C ASN A 38 -17.39 -2.73 8.84
N GLN A 39 -17.57 -1.56 9.47
CA GLN A 39 -17.50 -0.27 8.80
C GLN A 39 -16.16 -0.19 8.08
N ARG A 40 -16.10 -0.66 6.83
CA ARG A 40 -15.03 -0.34 5.91
C ARG A 40 -15.01 1.18 5.87
N GLN A 41 -14.02 1.77 6.54
CA GLN A 41 -13.79 3.20 6.49
C GLN A 41 -13.83 3.59 5.00
N PRO A 42 -14.63 4.61 4.63
CA PRO A 42 -14.73 5.00 3.25
C PRO A 42 -13.34 5.33 2.73
N LYS A 43 -12.95 4.71 1.60
CA LYS A 43 -11.66 4.98 0.96
C LYS A 43 -11.53 6.49 0.74
N THR A 44 -10.35 7.05 1.02
CA THR A 44 -10.07 8.46 0.70
C THR A 44 -10.10 8.65 -0.82
N LYS A 45 -10.26 9.89 -1.30
CA LYS A 45 -10.17 10.22 -2.75
C LYS A 45 -8.92 9.57 -3.34
N LEU A 46 -7.77 9.83 -2.72
CA LEU A 46 -6.47 9.32 -3.18
C LEU A 46 -6.43 7.79 -3.28
N GLN A 47 -6.93 7.07 -2.27
CA GLN A 47 -7.00 5.60 -2.30
C GLN A 47 -7.93 5.08 -3.40
N ARG A 48 -9.05 5.77 -3.64
CA ARG A 48 -9.98 5.40 -4.71
C ARG A 48 -9.33 5.61 -6.06
N GLU A 49 -8.73 6.76 -6.32
CA GLU A 49 -8.08 7.04 -7.60
C GLU A 49 -6.98 6.01 -7.90
N PHE A 50 -6.11 5.71 -6.93
CA PHE A 50 -5.03 4.72 -7.09
C PHE A 50 -5.47 3.27 -7.28
N THR A 51 -6.74 2.95 -7.00
CA THR A 51 -7.26 1.59 -7.16
C THR A 51 -8.27 1.46 -8.28
N SER A 52 -8.55 2.54 -9.02
CA SER A 52 -9.58 2.54 -10.07
C SER A 52 -9.17 3.26 -11.36
N ARG A 53 -8.21 4.18 -11.30
CA ARG A 53 -7.74 4.92 -12.47
C ARG A 53 -6.45 4.32 -13.01
N THR A 54 -6.31 4.42 -14.32
CA THR A 54 -5.19 3.88 -15.10
C THR A 54 -4.25 4.98 -15.61
N ASP A 55 -4.37 6.18 -15.06
CA ASP A 55 -3.55 7.34 -15.39
C ASP A 55 -2.87 7.93 -14.16
N VAL A 56 -2.89 7.24 -13.02
CA VAL A 56 -2.18 7.66 -11.81
C VAL A 56 -0.72 7.23 -11.89
N ALA A 57 0.15 8.09 -11.36
CA ALA A 57 1.58 7.87 -11.30
C ALA A 57 2.15 8.40 -9.98
N VAL A 58 3.39 7.99 -9.70
CA VAL A 58 4.17 8.44 -8.55
C VAL A 58 5.28 9.37 -9.04
N LEU A 59 5.49 10.51 -8.40
CA LEU A 59 6.67 11.34 -8.58
C LEU A 59 7.58 11.18 -7.36
N ALA A 60 8.82 10.75 -7.59
CA ALA A 60 9.83 10.62 -6.56
C ALA A 60 11.17 11.26 -7.01
N LYS A 61 12.10 11.37 -6.08
CA LYS A 61 13.51 11.71 -6.36
C LYS A 61 14.35 10.51 -5.96
N ASN A 62 15.43 10.30 -6.69
CA ASN A 62 16.54 9.46 -6.22
C ASN A 62 17.88 10.13 -6.56
N TYR A 63 18.99 9.52 -6.18
CA TYR A 63 20.32 9.91 -6.65
C TYR A 63 20.50 9.51 -8.11
N GLU A 64 21.26 10.31 -8.88
CA GLU A 64 21.45 10.07 -10.32
C GLU A 64 22.02 8.70 -10.62
N THR A 65 23.05 8.26 -9.89
CA THR A 65 23.63 6.91 -10.02
C THR A 65 22.59 5.82 -9.86
N ARG A 66 21.66 5.97 -8.90
CA ARG A 66 20.55 5.01 -8.70
C ARG A 66 19.55 5.01 -9.85
N LEU A 67 19.36 6.14 -10.53
CA LEU A 67 18.47 6.23 -11.69
C LEU A 67 19.13 5.64 -12.92
N GLU A 68 20.44 5.81 -13.10
CA GLU A 68 21.21 5.16 -14.18
C GLU A 68 21.07 3.63 -14.08
N GLU A 69 21.20 3.06 -12.89
CA GLU A 69 20.99 1.63 -12.68
C GLU A 69 19.59 1.15 -13.09
N THR A 70 18.54 1.96 -12.91
CA THR A 70 17.19 1.55 -13.36
C THR A 70 17.07 1.42 -14.87
N VAL A 71 17.96 2.09 -15.62
CA VAL A 71 18.05 1.98 -17.09
C VAL A 71 18.94 0.80 -17.49
N GLU A 72 20.00 0.54 -16.73
CA GLU A 72 20.99 -0.50 -17.04
C GLU A 72 20.48 -1.92 -16.71
N PHE A 73 19.72 -2.06 -15.61
CA PHE A 73 19.26 -3.35 -15.13
C PHE A 73 17.76 -3.56 -15.42
N GLU A 74 17.37 -4.82 -15.62
CA GLU A 74 15.97 -5.19 -15.86
C GLU A 74 15.07 -4.83 -14.66
N ALA A 75 15.63 -4.90 -13.45
CA ALA A 75 14.95 -4.61 -12.20
C ALA A 75 15.93 -4.11 -11.14
N VAL A 76 15.51 -3.10 -10.36
CA VAL A 76 16.29 -2.54 -9.26
C VAL A 76 15.40 -2.30 -8.05
N THR A 77 15.87 -2.68 -6.87
CA THR A 77 15.21 -2.37 -5.60
C THR A 77 15.58 -0.97 -5.14
N HIS A 78 14.57 -0.13 -4.95
CA HIS A 78 14.68 1.17 -4.30
C HIS A 78 14.01 1.15 -2.92
N ARG A 79 14.45 2.06 -2.04
CA ARG A 79 13.95 2.15 -0.66
C ARG A 79 13.43 3.53 -0.34
N SER A 80 12.59 3.58 0.69
CA SER A 80 12.08 4.80 1.29
C SER A 80 12.07 4.67 2.81
N ASN A 81 12.47 5.75 3.48
CA ASN A 81 12.35 5.90 4.94
C ASN A 81 10.92 6.33 5.37
N SER A 82 10.01 6.48 4.40
CA SER A 82 8.60 6.79 4.59
C SER A 82 7.73 5.72 3.93
N VAL A 83 6.64 5.34 4.57
CA VAL A 83 5.71 4.33 4.06
C VAL A 83 4.72 4.96 3.06
N TRP A 84 4.67 4.44 1.84
CA TRP A 84 3.77 4.93 0.78
C TRP A 84 2.58 3.98 0.59
N LYS A 85 1.66 3.97 1.56
CA LYS A 85 0.53 3.00 1.58
C LYS A 85 -0.30 3.01 0.30
N THR A 86 -0.59 4.18 -0.26
CA THR A 86 -1.38 4.31 -1.49
C THR A 86 -0.69 3.68 -2.69
N VAL A 87 0.64 3.74 -2.76
CA VAL A 87 1.43 3.12 -3.84
C VAL A 87 1.30 1.61 -3.77
N ALA A 88 1.42 1.02 -2.57
CA ALA A 88 1.21 -0.43 -2.41
C ALA A 88 -0.19 -0.86 -2.86
N MET A 89 -1.23 -0.08 -2.53
CA MET A 89 -2.61 -0.35 -2.98
C MET A 89 -2.76 -0.29 -4.50
N GLY A 90 -2.10 0.65 -5.17
CA GLY A 90 -2.19 0.73 -6.63
C GLY A 90 -1.42 -0.38 -7.33
N VAL A 91 -0.27 -0.80 -6.80
CA VAL A 91 0.43 -1.99 -7.32
C VAL A 91 -0.43 -3.25 -7.14
N GLU A 92 -1.09 -3.42 -5.99
CA GLU A 92 -2.02 -4.53 -5.76
C GLU A 92 -3.21 -4.50 -6.74
N ALA A 93 -3.74 -3.32 -7.06
CA ALA A 93 -4.89 -3.16 -7.95
C ALA A 93 -4.55 -3.36 -9.44
N HIS A 94 -3.38 -2.89 -9.88
CA HIS A 94 -3.03 -2.79 -11.30
C HIS A 94 -1.87 -3.74 -11.71
N GLY A 95 -1.25 -4.43 -10.75
CA GLY A 95 -0.06 -5.25 -10.94
C GLY A 95 1.25 -4.44 -11.09
N ARG A 96 1.15 -3.15 -11.40
CA ARG A 96 2.26 -2.20 -11.45
C ARG A 96 1.75 -0.76 -11.29
N LEU A 97 2.64 0.20 -11.09
CA LEU A 97 2.32 1.62 -11.11
C LEU A 97 3.38 2.43 -11.87
N PRO A 98 2.97 3.38 -12.73
CA PRO A 98 3.87 4.33 -13.34
C PRO A 98 4.61 5.17 -12.30
N LEU A 99 5.90 5.41 -12.57
CA LEU A 99 6.79 6.15 -11.70
C LEU A 99 7.65 7.11 -12.51
N TYR A 100 7.62 8.37 -12.11
CA TYR A 100 8.53 9.41 -12.54
C TYR A 100 9.60 9.65 -11.48
N TYR A 101 10.82 9.85 -11.95
CA TYR A 101 11.94 10.30 -11.14
C TYR A 101 12.43 11.66 -11.62
N ARG A 102 12.69 12.55 -10.65
CA ARG A 102 13.30 13.85 -10.89
C ARG A 102 14.74 13.96 -10.42
N LEU A 103 15.52 14.73 -11.17
CA LEU A 103 16.82 15.29 -10.78
C LEU A 103 16.66 16.80 -10.64
N GLY A 104 16.86 17.32 -9.43
CA GLY A 104 16.47 18.69 -9.13
C GLY A 104 14.96 18.86 -9.35
N GLU A 105 14.57 19.79 -10.21
CA GLU A 105 13.16 20.04 -10.56
C GLU A 105 12.73 19.40 -11.88
N MET A 106 13.65 18.73 -12.59
CA MET A 106 13.39 18.13 -13.88
C MET A 106 13.05 16.65 -13.71
N VAL A 107 11.91 16.23 -14.24
CA VAL A 107 11.54 14.83 -14.43
C VAL A 107 12.36 14.29 -15.59
N ALA A 108 13.23 13.32 -15.30
CA ALA A 108 14.29 12.90 -16.21
C ALA A 108 14.32 11.38 -16.45
N TYR A 109 13.67 10.61 -15.58
CA TYR A 109 13.59 9.15 -15.70
C TYR A 109 12.15 8.71 -15.42
N LYS A 110 11.78 7.58 -16.00
CA LYS A 110 10.52 6.91 -15.72
C LYS A 110 10.69 5.40 -15.67
N GLY A 111 9.70 4.70 -15.12
CA GLY A 111 9.64 3.25 -15.05
C GLY A 111 8.37 2.80 -14.34
N TYR A 112 8.34 1.54 -13.91
CA TYR A 112 7.18 0.98 -13.21
C TYR A 112 7.57 0.38 -11.86
N ILE A 113 6.82 0.74 -10.81
CA ILE A 113 6.83 0.01 -9.55
C ILE A 113 6.03 -1.27 -9.76
N THR A 114 6.66 -2.43 -9.55
CA THR A 114 6.03 -3.75 -9.80
C THR A 114 5.78 -4.55 -8.53
N ASP A 115 6.58 -4.29 -7.49
CA ASP A 115 6.44 -4.94 -6.21
C ASP A 115 6.70 -3.93 -5.10
N VAL A 116 6.00 -4.09 -3.97
CA VAL A 116 6.16 -3.26 -2.78
C VAL A 116 6.16 -4.13 -1.53
N ILE A 117 7.09 -3.86 -0.61
CA ILE A 117 7.07 -4.36 0.75
C ILE A 117 7.16 -3.19 1.72
N ILE A 118 6.25 -3.17 2.69
CA ILE A 118 6.19 -2.18 3.77
C ILE A 118 6.66 -2.85 5.05
N GLU A 119 7.49 -2.16 5.82
CA GLU A 119 8.07 -2.64 7.07
C GLU A 119 8.67 -4.05 6.91
N PRO A 120 9.63 -4.21 5.97
CA PRO A 120 10.19 -5.52 5.63
C PRO A 120 10.94 -6.13 6.81
N ASP A 121 10.69 -7.42 7.04
CA ASP A 121 11.60 -8.27 7.81
C ASP A 121 12.67 -8.80 6.84
N PRO A 122 13.95 -8.38 6.97
CA PRO A 122 15.02 -8.77 6.05
C PRO A 122 15.32 -10.26 6.05
N THR A 123 14.84 -11.02 7.03
CA THR A 123 15.02 -12.48 7.11
C THR A 123 13.85 -13.27 6.53
N SER A 124 12.81 -12.58 6.06
CA SER A 124 11.63 -13.23 5.50
C SER A 124 11.81 -13.61 4.03
N GLU A 125 11.20 -14.71 3.60
CA GLU A 125 11.15 -15.14 2.19
C GLU A 125 10.63 -14.03 1.26
N LYS A 126 9.72 -13.18 1.75
CA LYS A 126 9.20 -12.05 0.99
C LYS A 126 10.26 -10.98 0.72
N ALA A 127 11.20 -10.78 1.66
CA ALA A 127 12.28 -9.82 1.53
C ALA A 127 13.40 -10.29 0.60
N GLU A 128 13.63 -11.61 0.48
CA GLU A 128 14.66 -12.19 -0.39
C GLU A 128 14.53 -11.66 -1.82
N LYS A 129 13.31 -11.65 -2.38
CA LYS A 129 13.04 -11.09 -3.72
C LYS A 129 13.55 -9.65 -3.87
N PHE A 130 13.41 -8.80 -2.85
CA PHE A 130 13.87 -7.41 -2.93
C PHE A 130 15.38 -7.33 -2.78
N ILE A 131 15.98 -8.17 -1.94
CA ILE A 131 17.42 -8.25 -1.74
C ILE A 131 18.12 -8.70 -3.03
N ASP A 132 17.53 -9.63 -3.78
CA ASP A 132 18.08 -10.13 -5.05
C ASP A 132 18.20 -9.04 -6.14
N TYR A 133 17.41 -7.97 -6.06
CA TYR A 133 17.48 -6.81 -6.97
C TYR A 133 18.21 -5.60 -6.37
N VAL A 134 18.94 -5.81 -5.27
CA VAL A 134 19.90 -4.83 -4.78
C VAL A 134 21.18 -4.97 -5.60
N THR A 135 21.63 -3.87 -6.20
CA THR A 135 22.83 -3.84 -7.03
C THR A 135 24.09 -3.85 -6.15
N GLU A 136 25.21 -4.31 -6.71
CA GLU A 136 26.48 -4.42 -5.95
C GLU A 136 27.04 -3.06 -5.52
N ASP A 137 26.82 -2.01 -6.32
CA ASP A 137 27.26 -0.64 -6.05
C ASP A 137 26.34 0.11 -5.07
N ASP A 138 25.36 -0.59 -4.48
CA ASP A 138 24.37 -0.03 -3.56
C ASP A 138 24.93 0.18 -2.15
N THR A 139 25.10 1.44 -1.78
CA THR A 139 25.63 1.83 -0.47
C THR A 139 24.55 2.14 0.56
N PHE A 140 23.26 1.93 0.25
CA PHE A 140 22.15 2.31 1.17
C PHE A 140 22.27 1.62 2.54
N ALA A 141 22.66 0.35 2.54
CA ALA A 141 22.78 -0.50 3.72
C ALA A 141 23.98 -0.13 4.61
N GLU A 142 24.91 0.71 4.15
CA GLU A 142 26.04 1.16 4.96
C GLU A 142 25.61 2.04 6.14
N SER A 143 24.43 2.67 6.04
CA SER A 143 23.90 3.60 7.06
C SER A 143 22.44 3.34 7.43
N ASN A 144 21.78 2.33 6.85
CA ASN A 144 20.36 2.04 7.05
C ASN A 144 20.10 0.52 7.04
N ASP A 145 18.91 0.10 7.47
CA ASP A 145 18.44 -1.26 7.21
C ASP A 145 18.39 -1.52 5.70
N ILE A 146 18.83 -2.70 5.25
CA ILE A 146 19.01 -3.05 3.83
C ILE A 146 17.80 -2.77 2.93
N LEU A 147 16.58 -2.81 3.49
CA LEU A 147 15.33 -2.53 2.77
C LEU A 147 14.59 -1.26 3.27
N GLY A 148 15.12 -0.54 4.26
CA GLY A 148 14.48 0.63 4.85
C GLY A 148 13.08 0.36 5.44
N LYS A 149 12.25 1.39 5.60
CA LYS A 149 10.85 1.24 6.06
C LYS A 149 9.91 0.74 4.98
N MET A 150 10.29 0.92 3.72
CA MET A 150 9.59 0.42 2.54
C MET A 150 10.63 0.17 1.45
N ALA A 151 10.52 -0.96 0.78
CA ALA A 151 11.25 -1.26 -0.44
C ALA A 151 10.28 -1.52 -1.59
N TYR A 152 10.71 -1.20 -2.80
CA TYR A 152 9.92 -1.39 -4.00
C TYR A 152 10.83 -1.71 -5.19
N ILE A 153 10.36 -2.59 -6.08
CA ILE A 153 11.11 -2.99 -7.28
C ILE A 153 10.65 -2.13 -8.45
N VAL A 154 11.60 -1.44 -9.09
CA VAL A 154 11.40 -0.69 -10.32
C VAL A 154 11.82 -1.55 -11.50
N ARG A 155 10.98 -1.63 -12.54
CA ARG A 155 11.24 -2.32 -13.80
C ARG A 155 10.98 -1.42 -15.00
N GLY A 156 11.65 -1.72 -16.11
CA GLY A 156 11.51 -0.98 -17.37
C GLY A 156 11.88 0.49 -17.19
N GLY A 157 12.96 0.75 -16.45
CA GLY A 157 13.45 2.10 -16.26
C GLY A 157 14.03 2.65 -17.57
N GLU A 158 13.76 3.92 -17.82
CA GLU A 158 14.23 4.61 -19.02
C GLU A 158 14.52 6.07 -18.69
N ARG A 159 15.50 6.63 -19.42
CA ARG A 159 15.73 8.06 -19.44
C ARG A 159 14.72 8.71 -20.36
N ILE A 160 14.11 9.79 -19.90
CA ILE A 160 13.21 10.60 -20.73
C ILE A 160 14.07 11.41 -21.69
N GLU A 161 13.83 11.25 -23.00
CA GLU A 161 14.60 11.93 -24.05
C GLU A 161 14.57 13.45 -23.89
N GLU A 162 13.40 13.99 -23.56
CA GLU A 162 13.18 15.41 -23.27
C GLU A 162 12.71 15.58 -21.81
N PRO A 163 13.64 15.71 -20.85
CA PRO A 163 13.29 15.98 -19.47
C PRO A 163 12.45 17.24 -19.35
N PHE A 164 11.43 17.20 -18.50
CA PHE A 164 10.46 18.29 -18.35
C PHE A 164 10.35 18.73 -16.88
N PRO A 165 9.96 19.98 -16.60
CA PRO A 165 9.84 20.44 -15.23
C PRO A 165 8.71 19.71 -14.49
N GLN A 166 8.93 19.39 -13.22
CA GLN A 166 7.93 18.72 -12.37
C GLN A 166 6.60 19.48 -12.29
N THR A 167 6.61 20.79 -12.55
CA THR A 167 5.44 21.67 -12.57
C THR A 167 4.44 21.32 -13.66
N GLU A 168 4.82 20.56 -14.69
CA GLU A 168 3.87 20.05 -15.69
C GLU A 168 2.99 18.91 -15.16
N LEU A 169 3.39 18.25 -14.07
CA LEU A 169 2.61 17.17 -13.46
C LEU A 169 1.48 17.72 -12.60
N VAL A 170 0.30 17.10 -12.70
CA VAL A 170 -0.90 17.45 -11.94
C VAL A 170 -1.07 16.49 -10.76
N LYS A 171 -1.23 17.03 -9.54
CA LYS A 171 -1.44 16.24 -8.33
C LYS A 171 -2.82 15.58 -8.31
N VAL A 172 -2.89 14.31 -7.95
CA VAL A 172 -4.16 13.59 -7.72
C VAL A 172 -4.94 14.16 -6.52
N THR A 173 -4.22 14.66 -5.51
CA THR A 173 -4.83 15.07 -4.24
C THR A 173 -5.74 16.30 -4.39
N ASN A 174 -5.37 17.26 -5.23
CA ASN A 174 -6.10 18.51 -5.38
C ASN A 174 -6.21 19.01 -6.83
N ASP A 175 -5.83 18.20 -7.82
CA ASP A 175 -5.94 18.50 -9.25
C ASP A 175 -5.20 19.79 -9.68
N GLU A 176 -4.21 20.21 -8.89
CA GLU A 176 -3.31 21.33 -9.20
C GLU A 176 -1.96 20.81 -9.67
N ASN A 177 -1.28 21.59 -10.51
CA ASN A 177 0.11 21.38 -10.84
C ASN A 177 1.01 21.31 -9.59
N ILE A 178 2.09 20.54 -9.67
CA ILE A 178 3.16 20.58 -8.68
C ILE A 178 3.73 22.01 -8.64
N ALA A 179 3.85 22.56 -7.44
CA ALA A 179 4.42 23.90 -7.26
C ALA A 179 5.94 23.88 -7.51
N GLU A 180 6.47 25.01 -7.96
CA GLU A 180 7.92 25.26 -7.99
C GLU A 180 8.52 25.05 -6.59
N GLY A 181 9.70 24.44 -6.51
CA GLY A 181 10.34 24.12 -5.23
C GLY A 181 9.68 23.02 -4.41
N TYR A 182 8.67 22.29 -4.91
CA TYR A 182 8.05 21.18 -4.16
C TYR A 182 9.08 20.10 -3.80
N ARG A 183 9.15 19.75 -2.51
CA ARG A 183 10.18 18.82 -1.97
C ARG A 183 9.63 17.54 -1.35
N TYR A 184 8.34 17.50 -1.03
CA TYR A 184 7.73 16.34 -0.38
C TYR A 184 7.70 15.15 -1.33
N GLN A 185 7.92 13.95 -0.79
CA GLN A 185 7.94 12.72 -1.56
C GLN A 185 7.24 11.58 -0.82
N PRO A 186 6.50 10.74 -1.55
CA PRO A 186 6.25 10.85 -2.98
C PRO A 186 5.18 11.93 -3.24
N ALA A 187 5.16 12.48 -4.45
CA ALA A 187 3.98 13.15 -4.96
C ALA A 187 3.11 12.12 -5.71
N HIS A 188 1.80 12.24 -5.59
CA HIS A 188 0.84 11.42 -6.33
C HIS A 188 0.30 12.27 -7.47
N VAL A 189 0.55 11.87 -8.71
CA VAL A 189 0.27 12.69 -9.90
C VAL A 189 -0.51 11.91 -10.94
N TYR A 190 -1.11 12.60 -11.92
CA TYR A 190 -1.53 11.96 -13.16
C TYR A 190 -0.37 11.89 -14.14
N GLN A 191 -0.30 10.83 -14.92
CA GLN A 191 0.67 10.70 -16.01
C GLN A 191 0.39 11.68 -17.14
N ARG A 192 1.43 12.06 -17.88
CA ARG A 192 1.25 12.74 -19.17
C ARG A 192 0.84 11.72 -20.24
N ASP A 193 0.05 12.17 -21.20
CA ASP A 193 -0.37 11.34 -22.32
C ASP A 193 0.85 10.79 -23.09
N GLY A 194 0.86 9.47 -23.30
CA GLY A 194 1.91 8.78 -24.06
C GLY A 194 3.18 8.45 -23.28
N ASP A 195 3.35 8.93 -22.04
CA ASP A 195 4.55 8.60 -21.25
C ASP A 195 4.58 7.13 -20.81
N PHE A 196 3.41 6.51 -20.61
CA PHE A 196 3.28 5.09 -20.22
C PHE A 196 2.21 4.39 -21.07
N PRO A 197 2.49 4.16 -22.37
CA PRO A 197 1.48 3.67 -23.31
C PRO A 197 1.00 2.25 -23.01
N ASP A 198 1.80 1.46 -22.28
CA ASP A 198 1.50 0.07 -21.95
C ASP A 198 0.77 -0.09 -20.60
N PHE A 199 0.58 0.98 -19.83
CA PHE A 199 -0.14 0.90 -18.56
C PHE A 199 -1.64 0.68 -18.83
N PRO A 200 -2.23 -0.44 -18.34
CA PRO A 200 -3.61 -0.82 -18.67
C PRO A 200 -4.62 0.15 -18.10
#